data_AF-A0A395JP59-F1
#
_entry.id   AF-A0A395JP59-F1
#
_cell.length_a   1.000
_cell.length_b   1.000
_cell.length_c   1.000
_cell.angle_alpha   90.00
_cell.angle_beta   90.00
_cell.angle_gamma   90.00
#
_symmetry.space_group_name_H-M   'P 1'
#
loop_
_entity.id
_entity.type
_entity.pdbx_description
1 polymer ?
#
loop_
_entity_poly.entity_id
_entity_poly.type
_entity_poly.pdbx_seq_one_letter_code
_entity_poly.pdbx_strand_id
1 'polypeptide(L)'
;MRLNIGLLGLLFIALINSAVAHNKVVVVPLGGDEFKPLKNIVTVAKANGDFTNIQAAIDSISNASATNPYVVVIGPGQYDVATTIVAKEYVDITGSGQGTTIISGSVRARGFDSPAVFLVANVRLSNLSVHNTSSGSSYSLGISVFNPSNFQDNITIENVTVRVGGAPINSSRGVYVEEGSVLIRNADVLIEGTTPNYGIRAYSGDIRIVDSRIEVNSGTVNRAVYSAAASSTVIDHSDLIASGTDARALYSKATVKYSTLTSTGLSIESIHSVKVHWSTLVGGVSGATIECAYSADDNGNELSAACD
;
A
#
# COMPACT_ATOMS: atom_id res chain seq x y z
N MET A 1 -25.01 5.44 -79.60
CA MET A 1 -23.96 4.41 -79.49
C MET A 1 -22.96 4.91 -78.45
N ARG A 2 -23.18 4.55 -77.17
CA ARG A 2 -22.32 3.69 -76.30
C ARG A 2 -20.96 4.34 -75.93
N LEU A 3 -20.78 4.77 -74.67
CA LEU A 3 -20.03 4.15 -73.54
C LEU A 3 -18.49 4.38 -73.67
N ASN A 4 -17.61 4.65 -72.69
CA ASN A 4 -17.60 4.65 -71.22
C ASN A 4 -16.17 5.11 -70.72
N ILE A 5 -16.02 5.41 -69.41
CA ILE A 5 -14.80 5.30 -68.53
C ILE A 5 -13.64 6.31 -68.78
N GLY A 6 -13.00 6.96 -67.80
CA GLY A 6 -12.92 6.80 -66.35
C GLY A 6 -12.17 8.02 -65.72
N LEU A 7 -12.37 8.29 -64.43
CA LEU A 7 -11.45 7.91 -63.32
C LEU A 7 -10.19 8.83 -63.33
N LEU A 8 -9.82 9.66 -62.34
CA LEU A 8 -9.90 9.55 -60.89
C LEU A 8 -9.52 10.95 -60.30
N GLY A 9 -10.38 11.52 -59.45
CA GLY A 9 -10.00 12.67 -58.62
C GLY A 9 -9.49 12.17 -57.26
N LEU A 10 -8.27 12.55 -56.87
CA LEU A 10 -7.80 12.40 -55.49
C LEU A 10 -7.91 13.75 -54.79
N LEU A 11 -8.98 13.94 -54.03
CA LEU A 11 -9.10 14.99 -53.03
C LEU A 11 -8.67 14.39 -51.68
N PHE A 12 -7.52 14.82 -51.17
CA PHE A 12 -7.03 14.44 -49.84
C PHE A 12 -7.89 15.14 -48.78
N ILE A 13 -8.81 14.41 -48.15
CA ILE A 13 -9.49 14.87 -46.93
C ILE A 13 -8.72 14.28 -45.74
N ALA A 14 -7.96 15.12 -45.05
CA ALA A 14 -7.36 14.77 -43.77
C ALA A 14 -8.47 14.67 -42.72
N LEU A 15 -8.82 13.44 -42.34
CA LEU A 15 -9.67 13.17 -41.18
C LEU A 15 -8.88 13.48 -39.90
N ILE A 16 -9.24 14.57 -39.25
CA ILE A 16 -8.79 14.89 -37.89
C ILE A 16 -9.57 13.93 -36.98
N ASN A 17 -8.94 12.85 -36.54
CA ASN A 17 -9.48 12.01 -35.46
C ASN A 17 -9.33 12.76 -34.14
N SER A 18 -10.22 13.72 -33.87
CA SER A 18 -10.48 14.16 -32.51
C SER A 18 -11.31 13.08 -31.84
N ALA A 19 -10.63 12.09 -31.25
CA ALA A 19 -11.24 11.12 -30.37
C ALA A 19 -11.77 11.86 -29.14
N VAL A 20 -13.04 12.26 -29.17
CA VAL A 20 -13.75 12.71 -27.97
C VAL A 20 -13.97 11.46 -27.12
N ALA A 21 -13.46 11.45 -25.90
CA ALA A 21 -13.72 10.36 -24.96
C ALA A 21 -15.24 10.23 -24.78
N HIS A 22 -15.80 9.13 -25.26
CA HIS A 22 -17.20 8.80 -25.04
C HIS A 22 -17.48 8.80 -23.53
N ASN A 23 -18.58 9.43 -23.11
CA ASN A 23 -19.16 9.25 -21.77
C ASN A 23 -19.17 7.76 -21.44
N LYS A 24 -18.20 7.30 -20.63
CA LYS A 24 -18.23 5.96 -20.06
C LYS A 24 -19.28 5.96 -18.96
N VAL A 25 -20.54 5.77 -19.36
CA VAL A 25 -21.47 5.04 -18.51
C VAL A 25 -20.82 3.67 -18.31
N VAL A 26 -20.49 3.31 -17.08
CA VAL A 26 -20.14 1.92 -16.76
C VAL A 26 -21.43 1.12 -16.97
N VAL A 27 -21.63 0.60 -18.16
CA VAL A 27 -22.70 -0.34 -18.45
C VAL A 27 -22.22 -1.69 -17.94
N VAL A 28 -22.60 -2.04 -16.71
CA VAL A 28 -22.74 -3.46 -16.35
C VAL A 28 -24.08 -3.87 -16.97
N PRO A 29 -24.13 -4.69 -18.03
CA PRO A 29 -25.39 -5.19 -18.54
C PRO A 29 -25.97 -6.18 -17.53
N LEU A 30 -26.64 -5.66 -16.51
CA LEU A 30 -27.61 -6.41 -15.73
C LEU A 30 -28.89 -6.36 -16.58
N GLY A 31 -29.21 -7.46 -17.27
CA GLY A 31 -30.34 -7.50 -18.19
C GLY A 31 -31.63 -6.95 -17.55
N GLY A 32 -32.22 -5.94 -18.19
CA GLY A 32 -33.49 -5.31 -17.82
C GLY A 32 -33.53 -3.84 -18.22
N ASP A 33 -34.68 -3.37 -18.72
CA ASP A 33 -34.88 -2.02 -19.29
C ASP A 33 -34.85 -0.86 -18.25
N GLU A 34 -34.39 -1.13 -17.02
CA GLU A 34 -34.19 -0.12 -15.98
C GLU A 34 -32.72 -0.13 -15.52
N PHE A 35 -31.99 0.92 -15.89
CA PHE A 35 -30.67 1.21 -15.31
C PHE A 35 -30.82 1.54 -13.82
N LYS A 36 -30.85 0.51 -12.97
CA LYS A 36 -30.81 0.69 -11.52
C LYS A 36 -29.37 0.95 -11.11
N PRO A 37 -29.08 2.09 -10.45
CA PRO A 37 -27.75 2.31 -9.89
C PRO A 37 -27.42 1.19 -8.90
N LEU A 38 -26.15 0.77 -8.89
CA LEU A 38 -25.68 -0.20 -7.93
C LEU A 38 -25.89 0.34 -6.51
N LYS A 39 -26.43 -0.49 -5.63
CA LYS A 39 -26.64 -0.12 -4.22
C LYS A 39 -25.30 -0.12 -3.48
N ASN A 40 -25.13 0.81 -2.54
CA ASN A 40 -23.96 0.95 -1.65
C ASN A 40 -22.61 1.18 -2.34
N ILE A 41 -22.63 1.79 -3.52
CA ILE A 41 -21.43 2.30 -4.18
C ILE A 41 -21.50 3.82 -4.15
N VAL A 42 -20.45 4.45 -3.64
CA VAL A 42 -20.26 5.89 -3.68
C VAL A 42 -19.05 6.19 -4.55
N THR A 43 -19.21 7.08 -5.52
CA THR A 43 -18.14 7.39 -6.48
C THR A 43 -17.48 8.72 -6.17
N VAL A 44 -16.15 8.73 -6.27
CA VAL A 44 -15.33 9.94 -6.19
C VAL A 44 -14.63 10.12 -7.52
N ALA A 45 -14.81 11.25 -8.18
CA ALA A 45 -14.08 11.57 -9.40
C ALA A 45 -13.87 13.07 -9.53
N LYS A 46 -12.83 13.48 -10.26
CA LYS A 46 -12.60 14.91 -10.57
C LYS A 46 -13.75 15.55 -11.35
N ALA A 47 -14.51 14.74 -12.08
CA ALA A 47 -15.76 15.12 -12.74
C ALA A 47 -16.71 13.93 -12.79
N ASN A 48 -18.02 14.18 -12.71
CA ASN A 48 -19.09 13.20 -12.88
C ASN A 48 -19.13 12.05 -11.85
N GLY A 49 -18.41 12.14 -10.73
CA GLY A 49 -18.63 11.30 -9.55
C GLY A 49 -19.67 11.91 -8.62
N ASP A 50 -20.21 11.11 -7.70
CA ASP A 50 -21.12 11.60 -6.66
C ASP A 50 -20.44 12.67 -5.79
N PHE A 51 -19.13 12.53 -5.60
CA PHE A 51 -18.27 13.47 -4.88
C PHE A 51 -17.00 13.79 -5.66
N THR A 52 -16.43 14.96 -5.40
CA THR A 52 -15.07 15.32 -5.85
C THR A 52 -14.03 15.23 -4.73
N ASN A 53 -14.49 15.07 -3.48
CA ASN A 53 -13.65 14.96 -2.28
C ASN A 53 -13.82 13.57 -1.65
N ILE A 54 -12.70 12.90 -1.38
CA ILE A 54 -12.68 11.53 -0.85
C ILE A 54 -13.30 11.45 0.54
N GLN A 55 -12.95 12.36 1.44
CA GLN A 55 -13.47 12.35 2.82
C GLN A 55 -14.98 12.60 2.83
N ALA A 56 -15.47 13.56 2.03
CA ALA A 56 -16.91 13.85 1.93
C ALA A 56 -17.73 12.63 1.47
N ALA A 57 -17.19 11.82 0.56
CA ALA A 57 -17.83 10.57 0.13
C ALA A 57 -17.93 9.56 1.28
N ILE A 58 -16.84 9.35 2.02
CA ILE A 58 -16.81 8.45 3.19
C ILE A 58 -17.79 8.95 4.27
N ASP A 59 -17.83 10.25 4.51
CA ASP A 59 -18.69 10.88 5.53
C ASP A 59 -20.18 10.78 5.18
N SER A 60 -20.53 10.76 3.89
CA SER A 60 -21.91 10.63 3.43
C SER A 60 -22.59 9.30 3.80
N ILE A 61 -21.80 8.26 4.08
CA ILE A 61 -22.28 6.92 4.41
C ILE A 61 -22.58 6.84 5.91
N SER A 62 -23.86 6.79 6.30
CA SER A 62 -24.27 6.86 7.72
C SER A 62 -24.63 5.53 8.37
N ASN A 63 -24.84 4.47 7.58
CA ASN A 63 -25.40 3.19 8.03
C ASN A 63 -24.58 1.97 7.56
N ALA A 64 -23.27 2.14 7.39
CA ALA A 64 -22.37 1.02 7.09
C ALA A 64 -22.37 0.00 8.24
N SER A 65 -22.46 -1.28 7.91
CA SER A 65 -22.41 -2.38 8.87
C SER A 65 -22.00 -3.67 8.18
N ALA A 66 -21.71 -4.73 8.95
CA ALA A 66 -21.42 -6.06 8.41
C ALA A 66 -22.50 -6.59 7.44
N THR A 67 -23.77 -6.21 7.65
CA THR A 67 -24.91 -6.61 6.78
C THR A 67 -25.28 -5.53 5.75
N ASN A 68 -24.60 -4.39 5.76
CA ASN A 68 -24.81 -3.28 4.84
C ASN A 68 -23.47 -2.62 4.47
N PRO A 69 -22.56 -3.36 3.80
CA PRO A 69 -21.24 -2.84 3.44
C PRO A 69 -21.33 -1.84 2.28
N TYR A 70 -20.36 -0.94 2.21
CA TYR A 70 -20.21 0.05 1.14
C TYR A 70 -18.85 -0.06 0.46
N VAL A 71 -18.80 0.43 -0.78
CA VAL A 71 -17.55 0.65 -1.50
C VAL A 71 -17.49 2.11 -1.97
N VAL A 72 -16.41 2.80 -1.60
CA VAL A 72 -16.03 4.09 -2.18
C VAL A 72 -15.09 3.83 -3.36
N VAL A 73 -15.55 4.12 -4.57
CA VAL A 73 -14.78 3.94 -5.81
C VAL A 73 -14.21 5.28 -6.25
N ILE A 74 -12.89 5.37 -6.26
CA ILE A 74 -12.17 6.58 -6.64
C ILE A 74 -11.68 6.44 -8.09
N GLY A 75 -12.18 7.31 -8.96
CA GLY A 75 -11.77 7.38 -10.35
C GLY A 75 -10.30 7.79 -10.51
N PRO A 76 -9.76 7.69 -11.74
CA PRO A 76 -8.37 8.05 -12.02
C PRO A 76 -8.06 9.51 -11.69
N GLY A 77 -6.84 9.75 -11.26
CA GLY A 77 -6.29 11.09 -11.01
C GLY A 77 -5.58 11.20 -9.67
N GLN A 78 -4.89 12.33 -9.50
CA GLN A 78 -4.29 12.74 -8.24
C GLN A 78 -5.28 13.58 -7.41
N TYR A 79 -5.50 13.18 -6.17
CA TYR A 79 -6.35 13.83 -5.18
C TYR A 79 -5.46 14.37 -4.07
N ASP A 80 -5.30 15.69 -4.03
CA ASP A 80 -4.47 16.34 -3.02
C ASP A 80 -5.24 16.45 -1.70
N VAL A 81 -4.62 15.95 -0.63
CA VAL A 81 -5.20 15.94 0.72
C VAL A 81 -4.37 16.80 1.68
N ALA A 82 -5.01 17.77 2.31
CA ALA A 82 -4.39 18.61 3.34
C ALA A 82 -4.53 18.01 4.74
N THR A 83 -5.47 17.09 4.93
CA THR A 83 -5.79 16.41 6.18
C THR A 83 -5.88 14.91 5.93
N THR A 84 -5.75 14.12 6.99
CA THR A 84 -5.93 12.67 6.98
C THR A 84 -7.27 12.27 6.33
N ILE A 85 -7.24 11.25 5.46
CA ILE A 85 -8.43 10.52 5.05
C ILE A 85 -8.72 9.45 6.09
N VAL A 86 -9.86 9.52 6.77
CA VAL A 86 -10.27 8.59 7.82
C VAL A 86 -11.30 7.63 7.25
N ALA A 87 -10.96 6.35 7.20
CA ALA A 87 -11.87 5.29 6.77
C ALA A 87 -12.97 5.04 7.81
N LYS A 88 -14.02 4.35 7.39
CA LYS A 88 -15.16 3.97 8.22
C LYS A 88 -15.33 2.45 8.16
N GLU A 89 -15.65 1.83 9.29
CA GLU A 89 -15.85 0.38 9.38
C GLU A 89 -16.88 -0.08 8.33
N TYR A 90 -16.61 -1.19 7.64
CA TYR A 90 -17.43 -1.75 6.56
C TYR A 90 -17.53 -0.87 5.30
N VAL A 91 -16.63 0.11 5.15
CA VAL A 91 -16.49 0.92 3.93
C VAL A 91 -15.15 0.61 3.27
N ASP A 92 -15.19 -0.21 2.23
CA ASP A 92 -14.03 -0.46 1.38
C ASP A 92 -13.71 0.79 0.55
N ILE A 93 -12.42 1.04 0.32
CA ILE A 93 -11.93 2.14 -0.52
C ILE A 93 -11.11 1.53 -1.65
N THR A 94 -11.50 1.79 -2.90
CA THR A 94 -10.81 1.25 -4.07
C THR A 94 -10.57 2.32 -5.13
N GLY A 95 -9.37 2.34 -5.69
CA GLY A 95 -9.03 3.19 -6.83
C GLY A 95 -9.12 2.46 -8.16
N SER A 96 -8.64 3.13 -9.21
CA SER A 96 -8.58 2.58 -10.58
C SER A 96 -7.26 1.86 -10.91
N GLY A 97 -6.34 1.75 -9.94
CA GLY A 97 -5.04 1.11 -10.07
C GLY A 97 -3.90 1.90 -9.41
N GLN A 98 -2.82 1.20 -9.06
CA GLN A 98 -1.56 1.82 -8.65
C GLN A 98 -1.07 2.80 -9.72
N GLY A 99 -0.58 3.98 -9.31
CA GLY A 99 -0.15 5.06 -10.20
C GLY A 99 -1.28 5.73 -11.01
N THR A 100 -2.50 5.19 -10.97
CA THR A 100 -3.66 5.71 -11.71
C THR A 100 -4.56 6.54 -10.80
N THR A 101 -4.84 6.05 -9.59
CA THR A 101 -5.49 6.81 -8.52
C THR A 101 -4.45 7.11 -7.45
N ILE A 102 -4.17 8.39 -7.20
CA ILE A 102 -3.12 8.80 -6.27
C ILE A 102 -3.75 9.71 -5.21
N ILE A 103 -3.68 9.29 -3.94
CA ILE A 103 -3.94 10.14 -2.79
C ILE A 103 -2.61 10.78 -2.42
N SER A 104 -2.49 12.09 -2.60
CA SER A 104 -1.21 12.81 -2.41
C SER A 104 -1.36 13.84 -1.30
N GLY A 105 -0.52 13.75 -0.27
CA GLY A 105 -0.58 14.64 0.88
C GLY A 105 0.77 15.19 1.32
N SER A 106 0.70 16.30 2.04
CA SER A 106 1.78 16.76 2.93
C SER A 106 1.18 16.92 4.33
N VAL A 107 0.59 15.82 4.82
CA VAL A 107 -0.14 15.83 6.09
C VAL A 107 0.87 15.99 7.21
N ARG A 108 0.82 17.14 7.90
CA ARG A 108 1.79 17.52 8.93
C ARG A 108 1.44 16.85 10.25
N ALA A 109 2.02 15.69 10.49
CA ALA A 109 1.78 14.94 11.71
C ALA A 109 2.57 15.51 12.90
N ARG A 110 1.84 15.96 13.95
CA ARG A 110 2.43 16.25 15.27
C ARG A 110 2.49 15.00 16.16
N GLY A 111 1.61 14.03 15.92
CA GLY A 111 1.54 12.70 16.55
C GLY A 111 1.34 11.58 15.52
N PHE A 112 0.90 10.39 15.96
CA PHE A 112 0.66 9.24 15.08
C PHE A 112 -0.75 9.20 14.46
N ASP A 113 -1.60 10.14 14.84
CA ASP A 113 -3.00 10.32 14.43
C ASP A 113 -3.19 11.02 13.07
N SER A 114 -2.09 11.42 12.43
CA SER A 114 -2.13 12.28 11.24
C SER A 114 -1.45 11.66 9.99
N PRO A 115 -1.79 10.42 9.57
CA PRO A 115 -1.31 9.85 8.32
C PRO A 115 -2.00 10.45 7.09
N ALA A 116 -1.56 10.10 5.88
CA ALA A 116 -2.36 10.42 4.69
C ALA A 116 -3.68 9.63 4.67
N VAL A 117 -3.63 8.36 5.08
CA VAL A 117 -4.83 7.50 5.22
C VAL A 117 -4.82 6.80 6.57
N PHE A 118 -5.94 6.83 7.28
CA PHE A 118 -6.16 6.16 8.55
C PHE A 118 -7.22 5.06 8.37
N LEU A 119 -6.82 3.82 8.59
CA LEU A 119 -7.67 2.64 8.46
C LEU A 119 -8.14 2.17 9.84
N VAL A 120 -9.38 1.69 9.85
CA VAL A 120 -10.06 1.09 11.01
C VAL A 120 -10.41 -0.37 10.71
N ALA A 121 -11.04 -1.06 11.67
CA ALA A 121 -11.53 -2.42 11.50
C ALA A 121 -12.37 -2.61 10.23
N ASN A 122 -12.37 -3.83 9.68
CA ASN A 122 -13.28 -4.28 8.61
C ASN A 122 -13.29 -3.36 7.38
N VAL A 123 -12.10 -2.96 6.93
CA VAL A 123 -11.87 -2.10 5.77
C VAL A 123 -10.80 -2.70 4.87
N ARG A 124 -11.04 -2.64 3.56
CA ARG A 124 -9.99 -2.84 2.55
C ARG A 124 -9.66 -1.54 1.84
N LEU A 125 -8.37 -1.23 1.77
CA LEU A 125 -7.80 -0.23 0.88
C LEU A 125 -7.18 -0.93 -0.33
N SER A 126 -7.58 -0.56 -1.55
CA SER A 126 -7.10 -1.27 -2.74
C SER A 126 -6.93 -0.43 -4.00
N ASN A 127 -6.09 -0.92 -4.91
CA ASN A 127 -5.95 -0.43 -6.29
C ASN A 127 -5.64 1.08 -6.39
N LEU A 128 -4.73 1.60 -5.56
CA LEU A 128 -4.37 3.01 -5.56
C LEU A 128 -2.96 3.24 -5.02
N SER A 129 -2.49 4.48 -5.10
CA SER A 129 -1.24 4.92 -4.49
C SER A 129 -1.51 5.95 -3.39
N VAL A 130 -0.79 5.84 -2.28
CA VAL A 130 -0.78 6.80 -1.17
C VAL A 130 0.60 7.44 -1.09
N HIS A 131 0.67 8.75 -1.30
CA HIS A 131 1.92 9.52 -1.20
C HIS A 131 1.83 10.50 -0.03
N ASN A 132 2.83 10.50 0.86
CA ASN A 132 2.98 11.54 1.87
C ASN A 132 4.41 12.10 1.90
N THR A 133 4.54 13.40 1.64
CA THR A 133 5.84 14.10 1.64
C THR A 133 5.79 15.28 2.60
N SER A 134 5.58 14.99 3.90
CA SER A 134 5.58 16.04 4.92
C SER A 134 6.99 16.41 5.35
N SER A 135 7.22 17.71 5.55
CA SER A 135 8.49 18.28 6.03
C SER A 135 8.20 19.26 7.16
N GLY A 136 9.07 19.29 8.17
CA GLY A 136 8.88 20.12 9.38
C GLY A 136 7.79 19.60 10.33
N SER A 137 7.31 18.37 10.13
CA SER A 137 6.44 17.60 11.03
C SER A 137 7.26 16.75 12.01
N SER A 138 6.65 16.22 13.07
CA SER A 138 7.27 15.19 13.90
C SER A 138 7.44 13.88 13.11
N TYR A 139 6.45 13.54 12.30
CA TYR A 139 6.39 12.28 11.53
C TYR A 139 5.90 12.50 10.10
N SER A 140 6.30 11.60 9.20
CA SER A 140 5.74 11.45 7.85
C SER A 140 5.14 10.05 7.75
N LEU A 141 3.81 9.92 7.64
CA LEU A 141 3.10 8.64 7.72
C LEU A 141 2.23 8.42 6.49
N GLY A 142 2.43 7.33 5.76
CA GLY A 142 1.58 6.97 4.61
C GLY A 142 0.22 6.49 5.08
N ILE A 143 0.20 5.31 5.68
CA ILE A 143 -1.00 4.65 6.20
C ILE A 143 -0.81 4.40 7.71
N SER A 144 -1.82 4.73 8.51
CA SER A 144 -1.91 4.25 9.89
C SER A 144 -3.07 3.28 10.03
N VAL A 145 -2.89 2.27 10.86
CA VAL A 145 -3.88 1.29 11.27
C VAL A 145 -3.99 1.35 12.78
N PHE A 146 -5.20 1.62 13.27
CA PHE A 146 -5.52 1.56 14.69
C PHE A 146 -6.81 0.79 14.86
N ASN A 147 -6.77 -0.23 15.69
CA ASN A 147 -7.94 -1.00 16.02
C ASN A 147 -7.90 -1.50 17.47
N PRO A 148 -8.62 -0.84 18.38
CA PRO A 148 -8.58 -1.14 19.80
C PRO A 148 -9.42 -2.37 20.19
N SER A 149 -10.13 -3.01 19.27
CA SER A 149 -11.19 -3.95 19.62
C SER A 149 -11.21 -5.22 18.76
N ASN A 150 -10.39 -6.20 19.16
CA ASN A 150 -10.43 -7.63 18.80
C ASN A 150 -9.62 -8.08 17.56
N PHE A 151 -8.91 -9.20 17.71
CA PHE A 151 -8.12 -9.87 16.66
C PHE A 151 -8.96 -10.47 15.50
N GLN A 152 -10.28 -10.25 15.47
CA GLN A 152 -11.20 -10.78 14.44
C GLN A 152 -11.40 -9.80 13.28
N ASP A 153 -10.86 -8.59 13.37
CA ASP A 153 -11.11 -7.55 12.39
C ASP A 153 -10.23 -7.69 11.16
N ASN A 154 -10.85 -7.55 10.00
CA ASN A 154 -10.20 -7.75 8.71
C ASN A 154 -9.76 -6.40 8.13
N ILE A 155 -8.49 -6.06 8.28
CA ILE A 155 -7.88 -4.89 7.65
C ILE A 155 -6.96 -5.37 6.53
N THR A 156 -7.24 -4.95 5.29
CA THR A 156 -6.48 -5.37 4.12
C THR A 156 -5.96 -4.16 3.33
N ILE A 157 -4.67 -4.19 3.00
CA ILE A 157 -4.01 -3.29 2.06
C ILE A 157 -3.61 -4.14 0.85
N GLU A 158 -4.31 -3.99 -0.27
CA GLU A 158 -4.17 -4.87 -1.44
C GLU A 158 -3.94 -4.10 -2.73
N ASN A 159 -2.88 -4.43 -3.47
CA ASN A 159 -2.57 -3.74 -4.72
C ASN A 159 -2.42 -2.22 -4.52
N VAL A 160 -1.63 -1.84 -3.52
CA VAL A 160 -1.40 -0.45 -3.12
C VAL A 160 0.08 -0.10 -3.20
N THR A 161 0.39 1.07 -3.76
CA THR A 161 1.71 1.69 -3.60
C THR A 161 1.67 2.67 -2.43
N VAL A 162 2.63 2.59 -1.50
CA VAL A 162 2.80 3.59 -0.44
C VAL A 162 4.15 4.25 -0.63
N ARG A 163 4.18 5.56 -0.89
CA ARG A 163 5.43 6.33 -0.99
C ARG A 163 5.46 7.37 0.11
N VAL A 164 6.49 7.31 0.95
CA VAL A 164 6.65 8.27 2.04
C VAL A 164 8.03 8.91 1.94
N GLY A 165 8.05 10.25 1.91
CA GLY A 165 9.27 11.03 1.87
C GLY A 165 9.18 12.26 2.76
N GLY A 166 10.05 13.21 2.46
CA GLY A 166 10.21 14.46 3.21
C GLY A 166 11.23 14.34 4.34
N ALA A 167 11.28 15.39 5.17
CA ALA A 167 12.23 15.49 6.27
C ALA A 167 11.48 15.76 7.59
N PRO A 168 10.80 14.74 8.16
CA PRO A 168 10.24 14.85 9.50
C PRO A 168 11.36 14.93 10.54
N ILE A 169 11.01 15.36 11.76
CA ILE A 169 11.96 15.47 12.87
C ILE A 169 12.33 14.08 13.42
N ASN A 170 11.37 13.16 13.53
CA ASN A 170 11.57 11.88 14.22
C ASN A 170 11.68 10.67 13.29
N SER A 171 10.66 10.38 12.48
CA SER A 171 10.67 9.19 11.61
C SER A 171 9.69 9.29 10.44
N SER A 172 10.00 8.58 9.37
CA SER A 172 9.08 8.33 8.26
C SER A 172 8.59 6.88 8.31
N ARG A 173 7.30 6.65 8.06
CA ARG A 173 6.70 5.31 8.08
C ARG A 173 5.74 5.10 6.92
N GLY A 174 5.91 4.01 6.18
CA GLY A 174 4.99 3.63 5.12
C GLY A 174 3.67 3.19 5.71
N VAL A 175 3.68 2.07 6.42
CA VAL A 175 2.53 1.55 7.16
C VAL A 175 2.88 1.50 8.65
N TYR A 176 2.09 2.18 9.46
CA TYR A 176 2.17 2.12 10.91
C TYR A 176 0.97 1.35 11.46
N VAL A 177 1.23 0.26 12.17
CA VAL A 177 0.23 -0.56 12.84
C VAL A 177 0.38 -0.34 14.33
N GLU A 178 -0.51 0.46 14.90
CA GLU A 178 -0.51 0.72 16.33
C GLU A 178 -1.10 -0.48 17.07
N GLU A 179 -2.30 -0.88 16.67
CA GLU A 179 -3.06 -2.01 17.23
C GLU A 179 -3.85 -2.70 16.11
N GLY A 180 -4.10 -4.01 16.28
CA GLY A 180 -4.89 -4.82 15.33
C GLY A 180 -4.04 -5.69 14.40
N SER A 181 -4.69 -6.47 13.53
CA SER A 181 -4.02 -7.32 12.54
C SER A 181 -4.21 -6.76 11.13
N VAL A 182 -3.16 -6.77 10.32
CA VAL A 182 -3.23 -6.28 8.93
C VAL A 182 -2.67 -7.30 7.95
N LEU A 183 -3.41 -7.52 6.86
CA LEU A 183 -2.93 -8.21 5.67
C LEU A 183 -2.46 -7.18 4.64
N ILE A 184 -1.19 -7.22 4.30
CA ILE A 184 -0.57 -6.42 3.26
C ILE A 184 -0.22 -7.37 2.12
N ARG A 185 -0.83 -7.18 0.95
CA ARG A 185 -0.62 -8.08 -0.19
C ARG A 185 -0.50 -7.35 -1.52
N ASN A 186 0.40 -7.83 -2.39
CA ASN A 186 0.65 -7.18 -3.68
C ASN A 186 0.91 -5.66 -3.51
N ALA A 187 1.67 -5.29 -2.47
CA ALA A 187 1.92 -3.90 -2.13
C ALA A 187 3.37 -3.53 -2.41
N ASP A 188 3.60 -2.28 -2.81
CA ASP A 188 4.92 -1.69 -2.94
C ASP A 188 5.03 -0.52 -1.96
N VAL A 189 5.87 -0.66 -0.93
CA VAL A 189 6.10 0.37 0.09
C VAL A 189 7.51 0.91 -0.07
N LEU A 190 7.62 2.17 -0.46
CA LEU A 190 8.88 2.86 -0.70
C LEU A 190 9.04 4.05 0.24
N ILE A 191 10.13 4.06 1.02
CA ILE A 191 10.46 5.15 1.93
C ILE A 191 11.71 5.90 1.46
N GLU A 192 11.54 7.19 1.22
CA GLU A 192 12.53 8.16 0.72
C GLU A 192 12.77 9.30 1.75
N GLY A 193 12.44 9.08 3.03
CA GLY A 193 12.64 10.04 4.11
C GLY A 193 14.08 10.13 4.64
N THR A 194 14.39 11.13 5.49
CA THR A 194 15.79 11.43 5.87
C THR A 194 16.26 10.90 7.23
N THR A 195 15.36 10.47 8.11
CA THR A 195 15.65 10.17 9.54
C THR A 195 14.67 9.12 10.06
N PRO A 196 15.04 8.25 11.02
CA PRO A 196 14.79 6.82 11.03
C PRO A 196 13.57 6.37 10.24
N ASN A 197 13.80 5.54 9.23
CA ASN A 197 12.75 5.16 8.30
C ASN A 197 12.29 3.72 8.54
N TYR A 198 10.97 3.55 8.51
CA TYR A 198 10.32 2.25 8.64
C TYR A 198 9.44 2.03 7.41
N GLY A 199 9.66 0.94 6.68
CA GLY A 199 8.72 0.53 5.63
C GLY A 199 7.38 0.20 6.29
N ILE A 200 7.42 -0.79 7.18
CA ILE A 200 6.30 -1.18 8.03
C ILE A 200 6.76 -1.19 9.50
N ARG A 201 5.95 -0.60 10.38
CA ARG A 201 6.19 -0.59 11.83
C ARG A 201 4.95 -1.04 12.59
N ALA A 202 5.02 -2.16 13.32
CA ALA A 202 4.00 -2.57 14.29
C ALA A 202 4.42 -2.32 15.73
N TYR A 203 3.48 -1.85 16.55
CA TYR A 203 3.64 -1.73 17.99
C TYR A 203 2.96 -2.89 18.74
N SER A 204 1.66 -3.06 18.57
CA SER A 204 0.87 -4.13 19.21
C SER A 204 -0.11 -4.75 18.22
N GLY A 205 0.40 -5.24 17.09
CA GLY A 205 -0.42 -5.76 16.02
C GLY A 205 0.27 -6.78 15.12
N ASP A 206 -0.45 -7.80 14.68
CA ASP A 206 0.10 -8.82 13.80
C ASP A 206 0.14 -8.32 12.35
N ILE A 207 1.25 -8.59 11.68
CA ILE A 207 1.46 -8.20 10.29
C ILE A 207 1.60 -9.47 9.45
N ARG A 208 0.82 -9.56 8.38
CA ARG A 208 1.04 -10.54 7.33
C ARG A 208 1.35 -9.84 6.01
N ILE A 209 2.54 -10.08 5.47
CA ILE A 209 3.03 -9.51 4.21
C ILE A 209 3.12 -10.65 3.19
N VAL A 210 2.47 -10.48 2.04
CA VAL A 210 2.41 -11.50 0.98
C VAL A 210 2.63 -10.85 -0.38
N ASP A 211 3.44 -11.44 -1.26
CA ASP A 211 3.64 -10.95 -2.64
C ASP A 211 3.98 -9.45 -2.70
N SER A 212 4.75 -8.94 -1.73
CA SER A 212 4.94 -7.49 -1.55
C SER A 212 6.41 -7.11 -1.53
N ARG A 213 6.68 -5.85 -1.88
CA ARG A 213 8.01 -5.26 -1.87
C ARG A 213 8.04 -4.10 -0.88
N ILE A 214 8.96 -4.16 0.08
CA ILE A 214 9.14 -3.12 1.11
C ILE A 214 10.57 -2.60 1.02
N GLU A 215 10.72 -1.37 0.57
CA GLU A 215 12.01 -0.75 0.29
C GLU A 215 12.23 0.53 1.09
N VAL A 216 13.37 0.60 1.78
CA VAL A 216 13.78 1.74 2.60
C VAL A 216 15.22 2.12 2.27
N ASN A 217 15.39 3.19 1.48
CA ASN A 217 16.66 3.48 0.79
C ASN A 217 17.35 4.80 1.12
N SER A 218 16.79 5.58 2.03
CA SER A 218 17.30 6.91 2.37
C SER A 218 17.39 7.07 3.87
N GLY A 219 18.27 7.96 4.36
CA GLY A 219 18.52 8.13 5.79
C GLY A 219 19.54 7.14 6.37
N THR A 220 19.80 7.26 7.67
CA THR A 220 20.89 6.53 8.34
C THR A 220 20.43 5.25 9.03
N VAL A 221 19.23 5.28 9.64
CA VAL A 221 18.63 4.19 10.41
C VAL A 221 17.40 3.69 9.67
N ASN A 222 17.52 2.53 9.03
CA ASN A 222 16.49 2.02 8.13
C ASN A 222 16.03 0.64 8.55
N ARG A 223 14.71 0.43 8.59
CA ARG A 223 14.06 -0.84 8.90
C ARG A 223 13.01 -1.11 7.84
N ALA A 224 13.16 -2.14 7.00
CA ALA A 224 12.09 -2.46 6.06
C ALA A 224 10.84 -2.94 6.84
N VAL A 225 11.01 -3.88 7.76
CA VAL A 225 9.96 -4.30 8.69
C VAL A 225 10.46 -4.27 10.13
N TYR A 226 9.71 -3.58 10.99
CA TYR A 226 9.91 -3.56 12.43
C TYR A 226 8.62 -3.97 13.16
N SER A 227 8.70 -4.88 14.12
CA SER A 227 7.61 -5.13 15.07
C SER A 227 8.14 -5.15 16.51
N ALA A 228 7.37 -4.61 17.44
CA ALA A 228 7.68 -4.79 18.86
C ALA A 228 7.35 -6.21 19.33
N ALA A 229 7.83 -6.58 20.52
CA ALA A 229 7.77 -7.93 21.07
C ALA A 229 6.37 -8.58 21.11
N ALA A 230 5.33 -7.79 21.28
CA ALA A 230 3.94 -8.26 21.37
C ALA A 230 3.32 -8.61 20.01
N SER A 231 4.00 -8.30 18.90
CA SER A 231 3.50 -8.47 17.53
C SER A 231 4.10 -9.72 16.88
N SER A 232 3.32 -10.45 16.08
CA SER A 232 3.79 -11.53 15.23
C SER A 232 3.82 -11.10 13.76
N THR A 233 4.93 -11.36 13.08
CA THR A 233 5.08 -11.03 11.67
C THR A 233 5.17 -12.30 10.82
N VAL A 234 4.40 -12.37 9.74
CA VAL A 234 4.52 -13.41 8.71
C VAL A 234 4.86 -12.75 7.39
N ILE A 235 5.94 -13.21 6.74
CA ILE A 235 6.40 -12.71 5.44
C ILE A 235 6.45 -13.90 4.48
N ASP A 236 5.79 -13.77 3.33
CA ASP A 236 5.62 -14.83 2.35
C ASP A 236 5.78 -14.27 0.93
N HIS A 237 6.61 -14.87 0.08
CA HIS A 237 6.82 -14.43 -1.31
C HIS A 237 7.11 -12.92 -1.45
N SER A 238 7.91 -12.36 -0.55
CA SER A 238 8.07 -10.91 -0.44
C SER A 238 9.54 -10.48 -0.42
N ASP A 239 9.80 -9.26 -0.85
CA ASP A 239 11.13 -8.66 -0.86
C ASP A 239 11.21 -7.54 0.18
N LEU A 240 12.14 -7.68 1.13
CA LEU A 240 12.46 -6.66 2.11
C LEU A 240 13.84 -6.08 1.82
N ILE A 241 13.91 -4.78 1.55
CA ILE A 241 15.13 -4.09 1.14
C ILE A 241 15.37 -2.91 2.08
N ALA A 242 16.51 -2.91 2.76
CA ALA A 242 16.94 -1.79 3.60
C ALA A 242 18.40 -1.42 3.29
N SER A 243 18.66 -0.18 2.90
CA SER A 243 20.03 0.31 2.71
C SER A 243 20.33 1.47 3.64
N GLY A 244 21.59 1.65 4.06
CA GLY A 244 22.01 2.69 5.00
C GLY A 244 23.10 2.23 5.96
N THR A 245 23.57 3.14 6.81
CA THR A 245 24.63 2.85 7.79
C THR A 245 24.17 1.91 8.90
N ASP A 246 22.91 2.02 9.30
CA ASP A 246 22.27 1.19 10.31
C ASP A 246 20.98 0.61 9.71
N ALA A 247 21.14 -0.34 8.77
CA ALA A 247 20.05 -0.90 7.99
C ALA A 247 19.66 -2.32 8.42
N ARG A 248 18.34 -2.60 8.48
CA ARG A 248 17.81 -3.93 8.73
C ARG A 248 16.62 -4.24 7.84
N ALA A 249 16.66 -5.37 7.15
CA ALA A 249 15.48 -5.80 6.40
C ALA A 249 14.38 -6.23 7.39
N LEU A 250 14.74 -7.01 8.42
CA LEU A 250 13.81 -7.47 9.43
C LEU A 250 14.30 -7.19 10.87
N TYR A 251 13.45 -6.54 11.67
CA TYR A 251 13.59 -6.45 13.13
C TYR A 251 12.27 -6.84 13.81
N SER A 252 12.08 -8.13 14.07
CA SER A 252 10.76 -8.66 14.48
C SER A 252 10.85 -10.07 15.06
N LYS A 253 9.86 -10.46 15.86
CA LYS A 253 9.48 -11.88 15.95
C LYS A 253 8.80 -12.27 14.62
N ALA A 254 9.28 -13.28 13.92
CA ALA A 254 8.78 -13.53 12.56
C ALA A 254 8.84 -14.97 12.08
N THR A 255 7.98 -15.27 11.11
CA THR A 255 8.12 -16.41 10.20
C THR A 255 8.27 -15.88 8.77
N VAL A 256 9.36 -16.25 8.11
CA VAL A 256 9.73 -15.81 6.76
C VAL A 256 9.77 -17.02 5.83
N LYS A 257 9.09 -16.92 4.68
CA LYS A 257 9.01 -17.99 3.68
C LYS A 257 9.14 -17.45 2.27
N TYR A 258 9.89 -18.14 1.41
CA TYR A 258 9.96 -17.82 -0.03
C TYR A 258 10.29 -16.35 -0.32
N SER A 259 11.08 -15.72 0.55
CA SER A 259 11.25 -14.27 0.56
C SER A 259 12.73 -13.90 0.46
N THR A 260 12.99 -12.67 0.02
CA THR A 260 14.35 -12.13 -0.07
C THR A 260 14.51 -10.99 0.94
N LEU A 261 15.46 -11.12 1.86
CA LEU A 261 15.77 -10.08 2.84
C LEU A 261 17.14 -9.51 2.52
N THR A 262 17.17 -8.31 1.95
CA THR A 262 18.39 -7.61 1.54
C THR A 262 18.66 -6.41 2.43
N SER A 263 19.87 -6.36 2.99
CA SER A 263 20.32 -5.24 3.80
C SER A 263 21.79 -4.94 3.60
N THR A 264 22.15 -3.65 3.58
CA THR A 264 23.57 -3.23 3.67
C THR A 264 24.17 -3.44 5.06
N GLY A 265 23.32 -3.69 6.06
CA GLY A 265 23.71 -4.04 7.43
C GLY A 265 23.30 -5.47 7.74
N LEU A 266 22.22 -5.62 8.53
CA LEU A 266 21.70 -6.93 8.91
C LEU A 266 20.46 -7.30 8.09
N SER A 267 20.45 -8.47 7.45
CA SER A 267 19.23 -9.01 6.83
C SER A 267 18.20 -9.31 7.92
N ILE A 268 18.63 -9.84 9.07
CA ILE A 268 17.79 -10.10 10.23
C ILE A 268 18.50 -9.62 11.50
N GLU A 269 17.82 -8.79 12.30
CA GLU A 269 18.15 -8.62 13.72
C GLU A 269 16.92 -8.99 14.56
N SER A 270 17.06 -9.86 15.56
CA SER A 270 15.93 -10.10 16.48
C SER A 270 16.37 -10.55 17.86
N ILE A 271 15.72 -9.97 18.87
CA ILE A 271 15.79 -10.47 20.25
C ILE A 271 14.71 -11.54 20.53
N HIS A 272 13.91 -11.89 19.53
CA HIS A 272 12.85 -12.90 19.59
C HIS A 272 13.14 -14.03 18.59
N SER A 273 12.30 -15.07 18.63
CA SER A 273 12.42 -16.16 17.68
C SER A 273 12.06 -15.74 16.25
N VAL A 274 12.91 -16.12 15.32
CA VAL A 274 12.68 -15.96 13.88
C VAL A 274 12.87 -17.31 13.19
N LYS A 275 11.91 -17.70 12.37
CA LYS A 275 11.98 -18.90 11.54
C LYS A 275 12.04 -18.51 10.08
N VAL A 276 13.02 -19.02 9.36
CA VAL A 276 13.29 -18.70 7.96
C VAL A 276 13.28 -19.99 7.16
N HIS A 277 12.48 -20.03 6.10
CA HIS A 277 12.34 -21.20 5.25
C HIS A 277 12.39 -20.81 3.77
N TRP A 278 13.15 -21.53 2.94
CA TRP A 278 13.22 -21.30 1.48
C TRP A 278 13.42 -19.82 1.11
N SER A 279 14.27 -19.10 1.84
CA SER A 279 14.44 -17.66 1.69
C SER A 279 15.89 -17.30 1.43
N THR A 280 16.12 -16.12 0.87
CA THR A 280 17.47 -15.60 0.59
C THR A 280 17.77 -14.47 1.58
N LEU A 281 18.91 -14.56 2.27
CA LEU A 281 19.38 -13.54 3.20
C LEU A 281 20.64 -12.88 2.64
N VAL A 282 20.57 -11.57 2.40
CA VAL A 282 21.69 -10.76 1.93
C VAL A 282 22.01 -9.72 2.99
N GLY A 283 23.16 -9.87 3.65
CA GLY A 283 23.57 -9.09 4.83
C GLY A 283 23.59 -9.93 6.10
N GLY A 284 24.19 -9.40 7.17
CA GLY A 284 24.46 -10.16 8.39
C GLY A 284 23.20 -10.60 9.14
N VAL A 285 23.33 -11.65 9.94
CA VAL A 285 22.25 -12.16 10.80
C VAL A 285 22.69 -12.01 12.26
N SER A 286 21.82 -11.48 13.11
CA SER A 286 22.08 -11.31 14.54
C SER A 286 20.83 -11.55 15.38
N GLY A 287 20.88 -12.44 16.35
CA GLY A 287 19.75 -12.65 17.24
C GLY A 287 19.86 -13.85 18.16
N ALA A 288 18.99 -13.91 19.15
CA ALA A 288 19.05 -14.94 20.20
C ALA A 288 18.53 -16.31 19.74
N THR A 289 17.61 -16.35 18.77
CA THR A 289 16.99 -17.59 18.26
C THR A 289 16.54 -17.40 16.81
N ILE A 290 17.45 -17.62 15.87
CA ILE A 290 17.14 -17.58 14.44
C ILE A 290 17.37 -18.98 13.88
N GLU A 291 16.34 -19.54 13.26
CA GLU A 291 16.35 -20.89 12.69
C GLU A 291 16.15 -20.81 11.18
N CYS A 292 17.10 -21.34 10.40
CA CYS A 292 17.01 -21.44 8.96
C CYS A 292 16.77 -22.89 8.51
N ALA A 293 15.97 -23.07 7.47
CA ALA A 293 15.91 -24.33 6.74
C ALA A 293 15.79 -24.04 5.23
N TYR A 294 16.59 -24.75 4.44
CA TYR A 294 16.60 -24.64 2.97
C TYR A 294 16.74 -23.19 2.48
N SER A 295 17.49 -22.36 3.20
CA SER A 295 17.67 -20.93 2.92
C SER A 295 19.12 -20.69 2.48
N ALA A 296 19.37 -19.61 1.75
CA ALA A 296 20.68 -19.35 1.15
C ALA A 296 21.15 -17.90 1.33
N ASP A 297 22.46 -17.69 1.17
CA ASP A 297 23.07 -16.36 1.07
C ASP A 297 22.98 -15.78 -0.36
N ASP A 298 23.59 -14.61 -0.59
CA ASP A 298 23.62 -13.92 -1.88
C ASP A 298 24.45 -14.63 -2.97
N ASN A 299 25.29 -15.58 -2.58
CA ASN A 299 26.09 -16.41 -3.49
C ASN A 299 25.41 -17.75 -3.79
N GLY A 300 24.24 -18.02 -3.20
CA GLY A 300 23.51 -19.27 -3.34
C GLY A 300 24.04 -20.40 -2.46
N ASN A 301 24.87 -20.10 -1.45
CA ASN A 301 25.32 -21.09 -0.48
C ASN A 301 24.19 -21.39 0.51
N GLU A 302 23.92 -22.66 0.79
CA GLU A 302 22.96 -23.04 1.81
C GLU A 302 23.41 -22.60 3.20
N LEU A 303 22.52 -21.92 3.92
CA LEU A 303 22.71 -21.51 5.30
C LEU A 303 22.55 -22.69 6.25
N SER A 304 23.32 -22.68 7.34
CA SER A 304 23.15 -23.65 8.41
C SER A 304 21.79 -23.48 9.12
N ALA A 305 21.43 -24.43 9.99
CA ALA A 305 20.24 -24.32 10.82
C ALA A 305 20.23 -23.07 11.72
N ALA A 306 21.40 -22.52 12.05
CA ALA A 306 21.56 -21.29 12.84
C ALA A 306 21.67 -20.01 11.99
N CYS A 307 21.51 -20.11 10.66
CA CYS A 307 21.64 -19.01 9.71
C CYS A 307 23.03 -18.34 9.66
N ASP A 308 24.10 -19.07 10.01
CA ASP A 308 25.50 -18.68 9.81
C ASP A 308 26.10 -19.24 8.52
#